data_AF-A0A3S1ZLU2-F1
#
_entry.id   AF-A0A3S1ZLU2-F1
#
_cell.length_a   1.000
_cell.length_b   1.000
_cell.length_c   1.000
_cell.angle_alpha   90.00
_cell.angle_beta   90.00
_cell.angle_gamma   90.00
#
_symmetry.space_group_name_H-M   'P 1'
#
loop_
_entity.id
_entity.type
_entity.pdbx_description
1 polymer ?
#
loop_
_entity_poly.entity_id
_entity_poly.type
_entity_poly.pdbx_seq_one_letter_code
_entity_poly.pdbx_strand_id
1 'polypeptide(L)'
;LVVGLYMGYDTPRGLGHGATGGGLAAPIFKDFMRVALDGTPNVDFKVPEGMNLVAINRKTGMRAASGDPGTIIEAFKPGTGPADSYWVIGMGADGSNATGGALSPQANQAIQSGGGGLY
;
A
#
# COMPACT_ATOMS: atom_id res chain seq x y z
N LEU A 1 -0.32 -18.67 10.84
CA LEU A 1 0.35 -19.50 9.80
C LEU A 1 0.91 -18.57 8.74
N VAL A 2 2.14 -18.82 8.27
CA VAL A 2 2.73 -18.12 7.12
C VAL A 2 3.23 -19.19 6.15
N VAL A 3 3.01 -18.99 4.85
CA VAL A 3 3.40 -19.96 3.81
C VAL A 3 4.08 -19.20 2.67
N GLY A 4 5.27 -19.66 2.29
CA GLY A 4 5.97 -19.21 1.10
C GLY A 4 5.95 -20.30 0.04
N LEU A 5 5.71 -19.92 -1.22
CA LEU A 5 5.77 -20.82 -2.37
C LEU A 5 6.86 -20.34 -3.32
N TYR A 6 7.73 -21.25 -3.72
CA TYR A 6 8.69 -21.03 -4.78
C TYR A 6 8.44 -22.05 -5.88
N MET A 7 8.54 -21.58 -7.12
CA MET A 7 8.53 -22.46 -8.28
C MET A 7 9.57 -22.01 -9.29
N GLY A 8 10.32 -22.97 -9.78
CA GLY A 8 11.39 -22.76 -10.73
C GLY A 8 11.94 -24.10 -11.16
N TYR A 9 12.83 -24.05 -12.14
CA TYR A 9 13.68 -25.18 -12.46
C TYR A 9 14.96 -25.08 -11.64
N ASP A 10 15.53 -26.22 -11.26
CA ASP A 10 16.81 -26.28 -10.54
C ASP A 10 17.93 -25.56 -11.29
N THR A 11 17.93 -25.66 -12.62
CA THR A 11 18.74 -24.81 -13.50
C THR A 11 17.87 -23.64 -13.98
N PRO A 12 18.20 -22.38 -13.64
CA PRO A 12 17.38 -21.23 -13.97
C PRO A 12 17.08 -21.12 -15.47
N ARG A 13 15.79 -21.18 -15.80
CA ARG A 13 15.26 -20.96 -17.15
C ARG A 13 13.86 -20.38 -17.06
N GLY A 14 13.40 -19.73 -18.13
CA GLY A 14 12.05 -19.20 -18.20
C GLY A 14 10.99 -20.30 -18.05
N LEU A 15 9.95 -20.04 -17.27
CA LEU A 15 8.79 -20.93 -17.05
C LEU A 15 7.80 -20.94 -18.23
N GLY A 16 8.09 -20.19 -19.29
CA GLY A 16 7.22 -20.03 -20.47
C GLY A 16 6.49 -18.69 -20.49
N HIS A 17 5.94 -18.34 -21.66
CA HIS A 17 5.16 -17.12 -21.82
C HIS A 17 3.87 -17.19 -20.99
N GLY A 18 3.53 -16.11 -20.27
CA GLY A 18 2.35 -16.07 -19.39
C GLY A 18 2.52 -16.75 -18.03
N ALA A 19 3.67 -17.37 -17.76
CA ALA A 19 3.98 -17.95 -16.46
C ALA A 19 4.25 -16.86 -15.42
N THR A 20 3.24 -16.52 -14.62
CA THR A 20 3.33 -15.56 -13.50
C THR A 20 3.05 -16.25 -12.18
N GLY A 21 3.47 -15.64 -11.06
CA GLY A 21 3.13 -16.13 -9.73
C GLY A 21 1.61 -16.24 -9.50
N GLY A 22 0.84 -15.31 -10.04
CA GLY A 22 -0.63 -15.35 -9.98
C GLY A 22 -1.25 -16.50 -10.77
N GLY A 23 -0.69 -16.82 -11.95
CA GLY A 23 -1.18 -17.92 -12.77
C GLY A 23 -0.78 -19.30 -12.25
N LEU A 24 0.40 -19.41 -11.63
CA LEU A 24 0.96 -20.71 -11.27
C LEU A 24 0.98 -20.99 -9.76
N ALA A 25 1.47 -20.06 -8.93
CA ALA A 25 1.61 -20.29 -7.49
C ALA A 25 0.30 -20.05 -6.73
N ALA A 26 -0.52 -19.07 -7.13
CA ALA A 26 -1.76 -18.74 -6.41
C ALA A 26 -2.79 -19.90 -6.37
N PRO A 27 -3.01 -20.69 -7.43
CA PRO A 27 -3.87 -21.88 -7.36
C PRO A 27 -3.38 -22.92 -6.35
N ILE A 28 -2.06 -23.17 -6.30
CA ILE A 28 -1.45 -24.11 -5.36
C ILE A 28 -1.65 -23.61 -3.92
N PHE A 29 -1.38 -22.32 -3.67
CA PHE A 29 -1.62 -21.72 -2.36
C PHE A 29 -3.09 -21.83 -1.95
N LYS A 30 -4.03 -21.58 -2.87
CA LYS A 30 -5.48 -21.73 -2.61
C LYS A 30 -5.82 -23.16 -2.17
N ASP A 31 -5.35 -24.17 -2.90
CA ASP A 31 -5.66 -25.57 -2.59
C ASP A 31 -5.02 -26.01 -1.27
N PHE A 32 -3.80 -25.57 -0.99
CA PHE A 32 -3.13 -25.79 0.29
C PHE A 32 -3.91 -25.16 1.45
N MET A 33 -4.24 -23.86 1.34
CA MET A 33 -4.92 -23.13 2.40
C MET A 33 -6.34 -23.64 2.66
N ARG A 34 -7.03 -24.17 1.64
CA ARG A 34 -8.34 -24.82 1.81
C ARG A 34 -8.27 -25.97 2.82
N VAL A 35 -7.21 -26.75 2.79
CA VAL A 35 -7.01 -27.87 3.73
C VAL A 35 -6.41 -27.37 5.04
N ALA A 36 -5.41 -26.50 4.97
CA ALA A 36 -4.68 -26.02 6.14
C ALA A 36 -5.54 -25.18 7.10
N LEU A 37 -6.55 -24.49 6.59
CA LEU A 37 -7.49 -23.69 7.38
C LEU A 37 -8.83 -24.41 7.65
N ASP A 38 -8.96 -25.68 7.28
CA ASP A 38 -10.20 -26.41 7.56
C ASP A 38 -10.48 -26.46 9.07
N GLY A 39 -11.71 -26.12 9.46
CA GLY A 39 -12.12 -25.98 10.86
C GLY A 39 -11.50 -24.80 11.62
N THR A 40 -10.67 -23.96 10.99
CA THR A 40 -10.10 -22.76 11.64
C THR A 40 -11.11 -21.60 11.61
N PRO A 41 -11.44 -20.96 12.74
CA PRO A 41 -12.34 -19.80 12.74
C PRO A 41 -11.76 -18.62 11.94
N ASN A 42 -12.63 -17.93 11.20
CA ASN A 42 -12.27 -16.67 10.56
C ASN A 42 -12.06 -15.60 11.64
N VAL A 43 -10.92 -14.93 11.59
CA VAL A 43 -10.59 -13.81 12.47
C VAL A 43 -10.45 -12.55 11.61
N ASP A 44 -11.18 -11.50 11.98
CA ASP A 44 -11.08 -10.22 11.28
C ASP A 44 -9.71 -9.57 11.51
N PHE A 45 -9.26 -8.81 10.50
CA PHE A 45 -8.05 -8.01 10.62
C PHE A 45 -8.25 -6.91 11.68
N LYS A 46 -7.43 -6.93 12.73
CA LYS A 46 -7.44 -5.89 13.76
C LYS A 46 -6.56 -4.73 13.30
N VAL A 47 -7.17 -3.57 13.08
CA VAL A 47 -6.44 -2.34 12.76
C VAL A 47 -5.50 -2.01 13.93
N PRO A 48 -4.18 -1.87 13.69
CA PRO A 48 -3.23 -1.49 14.73
C PRO A 48 -3.58 -0.14 15.36
N GLU A 49 -3.28 0.00 16.66
CA GLU A 49 -3.48 1.27 17.37
C GLU A 49 -2.66 2.41 16.75
N GLY A 50 -3.20 3.63 16.78
CA GLY A 50 -2.54 4.82 16.24
C GLY A 50 -2.61 4.99 14.72
N MET A 51 -3.19 4.04 13.98
CA MET A 51 -3.45 4.22 12.55
C MET A 51 -4.53 5.29 12.30
N ASN A 52 -4.32 6.13 11.29
CA ASN A 52 -5.28 7.13 10.83
C ASN A 52 -6.01 6.62 9.59
N LEU A 53 -7.32 6.42 9.68
CA LEU A 53 -8.16 6.10 8.52
C LEU A 53 -8.65 7.40 7.89
N VAL A 54 -8.27 7.66 6.64
CA VAL A 54 -8.56 8.91 5.94
C VAL A 54 -9.26 8.63 4.62
N ALA A 55 -10.33 9.38 4.34
CA ALA A 55 -10.98 9.37 3.04
C ALA A 55 -10.09 10.06 1.99
N ILE A 56 -9.74 9.36 0.92
CA ILE A 56 -8.91 9.88 -0.17
C ILE A 56 -9.58 9.70 -1.53
N ASN A 57 -9.23 10.56 -2.48
CA ASN A 57 -9.59 10.38 -3.87
C ASN A 57 -8.68 9.32 -4.49
N ARG A 58 -9.24 8.20 -4.96
CA ARG A 58 -8.48 7.07 -5.51
C ARG A 58 -7.54 7.45 -6.68
N LYS A 59 -7.86 8.51 -7.44
CA LYS A 59 -7.05 8.94 -8.58
C LYS A 59 -5.85 9.78 -8.17
N THR A 60 -6.01 10.66 -7.19
CA THR A 60 -4.97 11.65 -6.82
C THR A 60 -4.21 11.27 -5.55
N GLY A 61 -4.76 10.40 -4.70
CA GLY A 61 -4.20 10.09 -3.39
C GLY A 61 -4.36 11.20 -2.34
N MET A 62 -4.99 12.33 -2.71
CA MET A 62 -5.23 13.45 -1.79
C MET A 62 -6.48 13.20 -0.94
N ARG A 63 -6.60 13.92 0.18
CA ARG A 63 -7.80 13.88 1.03
C ARG A 63 -9.03 14.22 0.20
N ALA A 64 -10.05 13.36 0.25
CA ALA A 64 -11.31 13.57 -0.44
C ALA A 64 -12.17 14.60 0.30
N ALA A 65 -12.86 15.46 -0.45
CA ALA A 65 -13.93 16.27 0.09
C ALA A 65 -15.19 15.43 0.28
N SER A 66 -16.11 15.90 1.13
CA SER A 66 -17.38 15.22 1.34
C SER A 66 -18.18 15.17 0.03
N GLY A 67 -18.60 13.96 -0.37
CA GLY A 67 -19.35 13.75 -1.61
C GLY A 67 -18.50 13.57 -2.87
N ASP A 68 -17.17 13.59 -2.76
CA ASP A 68 -16.30 13.37 -3.93
C ASP A 68 -16.49 11.96 -4.52
N PRO A 69 -16.71 11.84 -5.84
CA PRO A 69 -16.81 10.55 -6.49
C PRO A 69 -15.46 9.83 -6.49
N GLY A 70 -15.47 8.51 -6.24
CA GLY A 70 -14.25 7.71 -6.20
C GLY A 70 -13.47 7.81 -4.89
N THR A 71 -14.14 8.18 -3.81
CA THR A 71 -13.60 8.18 -2.45
C THR A 71 -13.37 6.74 -1.95
N ILE A 72 -12.20 6.48 -1.37
CA ILE A 72 -11.85 5.26 -0.65
C ILE A 72 -11.28 5.60 0.72
N ILE A 73 -11.39 4.68 1.69
CA ILE A 73 -10.73 4.81 2.98
C ILE A 73 -9.34 4.16 2.90
N GLU A 74 -8.31 4.93 3.22
CA GLU A 74 -6.91 4.46 3.25
C GLU A 74 -6.34 4.62 4.65
N ALA A 75 -5.46 3.70 5.05
CA ALA A 75 -4.86 3.69 6.38
C ALA A 75 -3.45 4.30 6.35
N PHE A 76 -3.20 5.31 7.19
CA PHE A 76 -1.93 6.01 7.28
C PHE A 76 -1.30 5.82 8.66
N LYS A 77 0.02 5.67 8.72
CA LYS A 77 0.76 5.79 9.98
C LYS A 77 0.60 7.23 10.51
N PRO A 78 0.78 7.46 11.82
CA PRO A 78 0.91 8.80 12.36
C PRO A 78 1.92 9.63 11.55
N GLY A 79 1.50 10.81 11.07
CA GLY A 79 2.35 11.71 10.31
C GLY A 79 2.51 11.45 8.82
N THR A 80 2.04 10.32 8.30
CA THR A 80 2.20 9.95 6.88
C THR A 80 0.90 10.10 6.09
N GLY A 81 0.03 11.03 6.46
CA GLY A 81 -1.27 11.23 5.84
C GLY A 81 -1.21 11.59 4.34
N PRO A 82 -2.36 11.68 3.67
CA PRO A 82 -2.40 12.07 2.26
C PRO A 82 -1.75 13.44 2.06
N ALA A 83 -1.13 13.66 0.91
CA ALA A 83 -0.53 14.95 0.60
C ALA A 83 -1.61 16.06 0.66
N ASP A 84 -1.31 17.13 1.40
CA ASP A 84 -2.20 18.29 1.51
C ASP A 84 -2.13 19.19 0.26
N SER A 85 -1.10 19.03 -0.59
CA SER A 85 -0.92 19.80 -1.82
C SER A 85 -0.25 18.96 -2.92
N TYR A 86 -0.72 19.12 -4.16
CA TYR A 86 -0.12 18.53 -5.36
C TYR A 86 0.99 19.44 -5.90
N TRP A 87 2.21 18.91 -6.04
CA TRP A 87 3.33 19.64 -6.64
C TRP A 87 3.88 18.87 -7.84
N VAL A 88 3.87 19.51 -9.00
CA VAL A 88 4.58 19.01 -10.19
C VAL A 88 5.97 19.63 -10.21
N ILE A 89 7.01 18.84 -10.49
CA ILE A 89 8.36 19.37 -10.70
C ILE A 89 8.30 20.38 -11.86
N GLY A 90 8.58 21.65 -11.57
CA GLY A 90 8.47 22.79 -12.51
C GLY A 90 7.28 23.73 -12.25
N MET A 91 6.35 23.35 -11.37
CA MET A 91 5.27 24.22 -10.88
C MET A 91 5.89 25.30 -9.96
N GLY A 92 5.74 26.59 -10.31
CA GLY A 92 6.35 27.73 -9.61
C GLY A 92 7.60 28.32 -10.27
N ALA A 93 8.04 27.81 -11.43
CA ALA A 93 9.11 28.44 -12.22
C ALA A 93 8.69 29.80 -12.85
N ASP A 94 7.41 30.16 -12.76
CA ASP A 94 6.81 31.41 -13.24
C ASP A 94 6.63 32.47 -12.14
N GLY A 95 7.12 32.22 -10.93
CA GLY A 95 7.04 33.18 -9.81
C GLY A 95 5.65 33.30 -9.17
N SER A 96 4.69 32.43 -9.51
CA SER A 96 3.43 32.34 -8.77
C SER A 96 3.65 31.52 -7.48
N ASN A 97 3.63 32.20 -6.33
CA ASN A 97 3.84 31.60 -5.01
C ASN A 97 2.82 30.48 -4.73
N ALA A 98 3.25 29.24 -4.84
CA ALA A 98 2.97 28.25 -3.81
C ALA A 98 4.29 28.08 -3.05
N THR A 99 4.38 28.54 -1.81
CA THR A 99 5.46 28.09 -0.93
C THR A 99 5.25 26.59 -0.73
N GLY A 100 6.20 25.76 -1.15
CA GLY A 100 6.18 24.32 -0.88
C GLY A 100 5.93 24.13 0.61
N GLY A 101 4.74 23.61 0.96
CA GLY A 101 4.37 23.37 2.33
C GLY A 101 5.45 22.48 2.94
N ALA A 102 6.10 22.97 3.99
CA ALA A 102 7.09 22.21 4.73
C ALA A 102 6.48 20.84 5.05
N LEU A 103 7.20 19.77 4.71
CA LEU A 103 6.88 18.42 5.15
C LEU A 103 6.48 18.49 6.63
N SER A 104 5.33 17.91 6.99
CA SER A 104 4.88 17.96 8.37
C SER A 104 6.01 17.44 9.28
N PRO A 105 6.19 18.01 10.49
CA PRO A 105 7.24 17.56 11.41
C PRO A 105 7.23 16.03 11.62
N GLN A 106 6.04 15.43 11.54
CA GLN A 106 5.80 14.00 11.68
C GLN A 106 6.17 13.20 10.41
N ALA A 107 5.97 13.74 9.20
CA ALA A 107 6.45 13.13 7.95
C ALA A 107 7.99 13.12 7.91
N ASN A 108 8.63 14.21 8.37
CA ASN A 108 10.09 14.26 8.51
C ASN A 108 10.61 13.23 9.53
N GLN A 109 9.91 13.03 10.64
CA GLN A 109 10.24 11.98 11.61
C GLN A 109 10.11 10.57 11.01
N ALA A 110 9.06 10.29 10.24
CA ALA A 110 8.86 8.99 9.60
C ALA A 110 9.95 8.66 8.56
N ILE A 111 10.42 9.67 7.81
CA ILE A 111 11.54 9.54 6.87
C ILE A 111 12.86 9.31 7.61
N GLN A 112 13.11 10.07 8.67
CA GLN A 112 14.36 9.99 9.45
C GLN A 112 14.46 8.72 10.28
N SER A 113 13.34 8.20 10.79
CA SER A 113 13.32 6.99 11.62
C SER A 113 13.42 5.70 10.79
N GLY A 114 13.49 5.77 9.46
CA GLY A 114 13.65 4.61 8.58
C GLY A 114 12.57 3.55 8.76
N GLY A 115 11.36 3.96 9.14
CA GLY A 115 10.27 3.05 9.52
C GLY A 115 9.90 2.14 8.36
N GLY A 116 10.43 0.91 8.39
CA GLY A 116 10.21 -0.15 7.41
C GLY A 116 8.74 -0.26 6.99
N GLY A 117 8.56 -0.74 5.76
CA GLY A 117 7.26 -0.93 5.13
C GLY A 117 6.28 -1.76 5.99
N LEU A 118 5.04 -1.85 5.54
CA LEU A 118 3.94 -2.53 6.23
C LEU A 118 4.20 -4.05 6.27
N TYR A 119 5.07 -4.49 7.19
CA TYR A 119 5.29 -5.89 7.57
C TYR A 119 5.55 -5.98 9.07
#